data_AF-A0A6C0INE7-F1
#
_entry.id   AF-A0A6C0INE7-F1
#
_cell.length_a   1.000
_cell.length_b   1.000
_cell.length_c   1.000
_cell.angle_alpha   90.00
_cell.angle_beta   90.00
_cell.angle_gamma   90.00
#
_symmetry.space_group_name_H-M   'P 1'
#
loop_
_entity.id
_entity.type
_entity.pdbx_description
1 polymer ?
#
loop_
_entity_poly.entity_id
_entity_poly.type
_entity_poly.pdbx_seq_one_letter_code
_entity_poly.pdbx_strand_id
1 'polypeptide(L)'
;MTSQLFKTRVELETIINFLTPICDVKECQYIFNNESFKKANLFNKIKPFIEVCRTHYHKSKQKYIDRKMTYNNLITILRQIAKSHKIEYKSNIKYSKSNYNIEYIFKIVL
;
A
#
# COMPACT_ATOMS: atom_id res chain seq x y z
N MET A 1 19.17 -13.87 4.92
CA MET A 1 19.51 -12.44 4.83
C MET A 1 18.26 -11.64 4.55
N THR A 2 17.91 -10.67 5.39
CA THR A 2 16.83 -9.72 5.12
C THR A 2 17.25 -8.84 3.96
N SER A 3 16.79 -9.15 2.74
CA SER A 3 17.07 -8.31 1.59
C SER A 3 16.34 -6.98 1.76
N GLN A 4 17.03 -5.98 2.29
CA GLN A 4 16.53 -4.61 2.42
C GLN A 4 16.11 -4.12 1.03
N LEU A 5 14.82 -3.82 0.84
CA LEU A 5 14.30 -3.29 -0.42
C LEU A 5 14.52 -1.78 -0.52
N PHE A 6 14.44 -1.12 0.63
CA PHE A 6 14.56 0.32 0.76
C PHE A 6 16.00 0.73 1.11
N LYS A 7 16.56 1.64 0.30
CA LYS A 7 17.80 2.36 0.62
C LYS A 7 17.58 3.32 1.78
N THR A 8 16.42 3.97 1.83
CA THR A 8 16.00 4.91 2.87
C THR A 8 14.55 4.63 3.25
N ARG A 9 14.15 4.95 4.48
CA ARG A 9 12.77 4.73 4.93
C ARG A 9 11.84 5.73 4.23
N VAL A 10 10.74 5.24 3.65
CA VAL A 10 9.66 6.09 3.12
C VAL A 10 8.99 6.79 4.29
N GLU A 11 8.67 8.07 4.19
CA GLU A 11 7.99 8.82 5.27
C GLU A 11 6.59 8.25 5.55
N LEU A 12 6.20 8.22 6.83
CA LEU A 12 4.89 7.71 7.23
C LEU A 12 3.75 8.51 6.60
N GLU A 13 3.93 9.83 6.54
CA GLU A 13 2.98 10.77 5.98
C GLU A 13 2.68 10.50 4.49
N THR A 14 3.67 10.02 3.73
CA THR A 14 3.48 9.58 2.34
C THR A 14 2.41 8.48 2.24
N ILE A 15 2.40 7.53 3.18
CA ILE A 15 1.37 6.47 3.21
C ILE A 15 0.01 7.02 3.64
N ILE A 16 -0.02 7.86 4.67
CA ILE A 16 -1.27 8.41 5.20
C ILE A 16 -1.95 9.26 4.11
N ASN A 17 -1.20 10.14 3.46
CA ASN A 17 -1.68 10.98 2.36
C ASN A 17 -2.15 10.16 1.15
N PHE A 18 -1.56 8.98 0.93
CA PHE A 18 -2.03 8.06 -0.12
C PHE A 18 -3.33 7.34 0.26
N LEU A 19 -3.43 6.80 1.48
CA LEU A 19 -4.56 5.98 1.91
C LEU A 19 -5.81 6.80 2.25
N THR A 20 -5.65 7.94 2.90
CA THR A 20 -6.77 8.78 3.40
C THR A 20 -7.83 9.09 2.34
N PRO A 21 -7.51 9.51 1.10
CA PRO A 21 -8.53 9.86 0.11
C PRO A 21 -9.21 8.66 -0.58
N ILE A 22 -8.72 7.43 -0.39
CA ILE A 22 -9.17 6.24 -1.17
C ILE A 22 -9.69 5.10 -0.28
N CYS A 23 -9.28 5.04 0.97
CA CYS A 23 -9.66 4.01 1.93
C CYS A 23 -10.82 4.47 2.79
N ASP A 24 -11.62 3.49 3.23
CA ASP A 24 -12.53 3.72 4.34
C ASP A 24 -11.69 3.72 5.63
N VAL A 25 -11.88 4.77 6.44
CA VAL A 25 -11.16 4.95 7.70
C VAL A 25 -12.12 4.73 8.87
N LYS A 26 -11.77 3.82 9.77
CA LYS A 26 -12.51 3.54 11.01
C LYS A 26 -11.52 3.36 12.15
N GLU A 27 -11.63 4.14 13.23
CA GLU A 27 -10.79 3.95 14.44
C GLU A 27 -9.29 3.84 14.14
N CYS A 28 -8.74 4.76 13.33
CA CYS A 28 -7.33 4.74 12.90
C CYS A 28 -6.92 3.50 12.06
N GLN A 29 -7.90 2.78 11.53
CA GLN A 29 -7.70 1.68 10.60
C GLN A 29 -8.06 2.11 9.18
N TYR A 30 -7.12 1.91 8.25
CA TYR A 30 -7.31 2.15 6.84
C TYR A 30 -7.62 0.81 6.16
N ILE A 31 -8.81 0.69 5.58
CA ILE A 31 -9.25 -0.51 4.86
C ILE A 31 -8.92 -0.32 3.37
N PHE A 32 -7.95 -1.08 2.88
CA PHE A 32 -7.58 -1.11 1.47
C PHE A 32 -8.14 -2.37 0.80
N ASN A 33 -9.00 -2.18 -0.19
CA ASN A 33 -9.62 -3.27 -0.95
C ASN A 33 -9.65 -2.95 -2.46
N ASN A 34 -10.32 -3.79 -3.26
CA ASN A 34 -10.45 -3.59 -4.69
C ASN A 34 -11.12 -2.25 -5.05
N GLU A 35 -12.04 -1.74 -4.23
CA GLU A 35 -12.69 -0.44 -4.45
C GLU A 35 -11.70 0.71 -4.18
N SER A 36 -10.92 0.65 -3.09
CA SER A 36 -9.84 1.60 -2.81
C SER A 36 -8.83 1.65 -3.96
N PHE A 37 -8.47 0.49 -4.52
CA PHE A 37 -7.58 0.43 -5.68
C PHE A 37 -8.20 1.05 -6.95
N LYS A 38 -9.50 0.83 -7.20
CA LYS A 38 -10.21 1.48 -8.31
C LYS A 38 -10.28 3.00 -8.10
N LYS A 39 -10.59 3.48 -6.89
CA LYS A 39 -10.56 4.91 -6.53
C LYS A 39 -9.17 5.51 -6.77
N ALA A 40 -8.11 4.81 -6.35
CA ALA A 40 -6.73 5.28 -6.56
C ALA A 40 -6.36 5.41 -8.05
N ASN A 41 -6.85 4.51 -8.90
CA ASN A 41 -6.69 4.63 -10.36
C ASN A 41 -7.51 5.81 -10.90
N LEU A 42 -8.78 5.93 -10.52
CA LEU A 42 -9.68 7.00 -10.97
C LEU A 42 -9.13 8.39 -10.63
N PHE A 43 -8.58 8.55 -9.43
CA PHE A 43 -7.97 9.80 -8.95
C PHE A 43 -6.50 9.96 -9.35
N ASN A 44 -5.95 9.06 -10.17
CA ASN A 44 -4.55 9.05 -10.60
C ASN A 44 -3.53 9.16 -9.44
N LYS A 45 -3.85 8.60 -8.27
CA LYS A 45 -3.01 8.68 -7.06
C LYS A 45 -1.87 7.66 -7.03
N ILE A 46 -1.99 6.57 -7.79
CA ILE A 46 -0.99 5.49 -7.78
C ILE A 46 0.36 5.97 -8.32
N LYS A 47 0.38 6.62 -9.50
CA LYS A 47 1.64 7.01 -10.14
C LYS A 47 2.46 7.98 -9.26
N PRO A 48 1.90 9.07 -8.70
CA PRO A 48 2.64 9.95 -7.80
C PRO A 48 3.18 9.23 -6.55
N PHE A 49 2.36 8.38 -5.93
CA PHE A 49 2.78 7.61 -4.75
C PHE A 49 3.98 6.69 -5.06
N ILE A 50 3.94 6.03 -6.21
CA ILE A 50 4.99 5.11 -6.65
C ILE A 50 6.28 5.85 -7.02
N GLU A 51 6.19 7.02 -7.65
CA GLU A 51 7.35 7.86 -7.95
C GLU A 51 8.06 8.31 -6.68
N VAL A 52 7.32 8.74 -5.65
CA VAL A 52 7.89 9.03 -4.33
C VAL A 52 8.57 7.80 -3.75
N CYS A 53 7.84 6.68 -3.67
CA CYS A 53 8.38 5.42 -3.14
C CYS A 53 9.66 4.99 -3.88
N ARG A 54 9.72 5.12 -5.21
CA ARG A 54 10.85 4.71 -6.04
C ARG A 54 12.18 5.33 -5.61
N THR A 55 12.17 6.59 -5.16
CA THR A 55 13.36 7.30 -4.69
C THR A 55 14.01 6.64 -3.48
N HIS A 56 13.20 5.91 -2.69
CA HIS A 56 13.62 5.19 -1.52
C HIS A 56 14.07 3.74 -1.80
N TYR A 57 13.86 3.19 -3.00
CA TYR A 57 14.32 1.85 -3.36
C TYR A 57 15.79 1.82 -3.78
N HIS A 58 16.49 0.72 -3.48
CA HIS A 58 17.76 0.44 -4.14
C HIS A 58 17.55 0.29 -5.66
N LYS A 59 18.47 0.80 -6.48
CA LYS A 59 18.41 0.72 -7.96
C LYS A 59 18.12 -0.71 -8.45
N SER A 60 18.82 -1.71 -7.89
CA SER A 60 18.65 -3.14 -8.24
C SER A 60 17.27 -3.71 -7.88
N LYS A 61 16.47 -2.99 -7.08
CA LYS A 61 15.13 -3.38 -6.62
C LYS A 61 14.01 -2.54 -7.26
N GLN A 62 14.32 -1.49 -8.04
CA GLN A 62 13.30 -0.66 -8.69
C GLN A 62 12.42 -1.44 -9.68
N LYS A 63 12.90 -2.56 -10.23
CA LYS A 63 12.06 -3.48 -11.04
C LYS A 63 10.76 -3.93 -10.34
N TYR A 64 10.72 -3.95 -9.01
CA TYR A 64 9.52 -4.31 -8.26
C TYR A 64 8.48 -3.18 -8.18
N ILE A 65 8.89 -1.95 -8.46
CA ILE A 65 8.04 -0.75 -8.44
C ILE A 65 7.73 -0.22 -9.85
N ASP A 66 8.60 -0.51 -10.82
CA ASP A 66 8.50 -0.04 -12.21
C ASP A 66 7.52 -0.84 -13.07
N ARG A 67 7.15 -2.04 -12.62
CA ARG A 67 6.17 -2.89 -13.28
C ARG A 67 4.77 -2.29 -13.24
N LYS A 68 3.90 -2.73 -14.16
CA LYS A 68 2.48 -2.37 -14.15
C LYS A 68 1.86 -2.64 -12.78
N MET A 69 1.28 -1.59 -12.19
CA MET A 69 0.73 -1.68 -10.85
C MET A 69 -0.59 -2.43 -10.87
N THR A 70 -0.60 -3.58 -10.20
CA THR A 70 -1.80 -4.37 -9.93
C THR A 70 -2.15 -4.23 -8.46
N TYR A 71 -3.36 -4.64 -8.08
CA TYR A 71 -3.78 -4.70 -6.67
C TYR A 71 -2.74 -5.39 -5.79
N ASN A 72 -2.31 -6.59 -6.20
CA ASN A 72 -1.34 -7.41 -5.45
C ASN A 72 0.04 -6.77 -5.33
N ASN A 73 0.51 -6.11 -6.41
CA ASN A 73 1.80 -5.43 -6.40
C ASN A 73 1.76 -4.21 -5.46
N LEU A 74 0.69 -3.42 -5.52
CA LEU A 74 0.52 -2.24 -4.67
C LEU A 74 0.38 -2.63 -3.19
N ILE A 75 -0.44 -3.63 -2.88
CA ILE A 75 -0.54 -4.19 -1.52
C ILE A 75 0.82 -4.66 -1.00
N THR A 76 1.65 -5.26 -1.86
CA THR A 76 2.99 -5.70 -1.46
C THR A 76 3.87 -4.52 -1.07
N ILE A 77 3.81 -3.41 -1.80
CA ILE A 77 4.53 -2.17 -1.46
C ILE A 77 4.01 -1.59 -0.14
N LEU A 78 2.68 -1.48 0.04
CA LEU A 78 2.07 -0.99 1.27
C LEU A 78 2.52 -1.82 2.50
N ARG A 79 2.51 -3.16 2.38
CA ARG A 79 2.98 -4.06 3.45
C ARG A 79 4.48 -3.92 3.74
N GLN A 80 5.30 -3.69 2.71
CA GLN A 80 6.74 -3.46 2.88
C GLN A 80 7.00 -2.19 3.68
N ILE A 81 6.32 -1.10 3.34
CA ILE A 81 6.44 0.16 4.07
C ILE A 81 5.87 0.00 5.48
N ALA A 82 4.70 -0.62 5.65
CA ALA A 82 4.11 -0.90 6.97
C ALA A 82 5.09 -1.67 7.87
N LYS A 83 5.73 -2.72 7.35
CA LYS A 83 6.77 -3.47 8.06
C LYS A 83 7.97 -2.60 8.46
N SER A 84 8.40 -1.67 7.60
CA SER A 84 9.49 -0.74 7.91
C SER A 84 9.14 0.24 9.03
N HIS A 85 7.85 0.51 9.24
CA HIS A 85 7.33 1.37 10.30
C HIS A 85 6.81 0.61 11.52
N LYS A 86 6.90 -0.72 11.55
CA LYS A 86 6.27 -1.58 12.56
C LYS A 86 4.76 -1.35 12.69
N ILE A 87 4.11 -0.97 11.59
CA ILE A 87 2.66 -0.81 11.49
C ILE A 87 2.03 -2.19 11.39
N GLU A 88 1.08 -2.45 12.27
CA GLU A 88 0.28 -3.67 12.25
C GLU A 88 -0.69 -3.64 11.07
N TYR A 89 -0.80 -4.77 10.37
CA TYR A 89 -1.82 -4.97 9.37
C TYR A 89 -2.32 -6.41 9.37
N LYS A 90 -3.58 -6.59 8.99
CA LYS A 90 -4.21 -7.90 8.81
C LYS A 90 -4.93 -7.98 7.47
N SER A 91 -5.10 -9.18 6.95
CA SER A 91 -5.89 -9.44 5.74
C SER A 91 -7.16 -10.18 6.11
N ASN A 92 -8.29 -9.75 5.55
CA ASN A 92 -9.57 -10.43 5.68
C ASN A 92 -10.07 -10.84 4.29
N ILE A 93 -10.68 -12.02 4.20
CA ILE A 93 -11.37 -12.46 2.99
C ILE A 93 -12.84 -12.08 3.12
N LYS A 94 -13.33 -11.22 2.23
CA LYS A 94 -14.75 -10.88 2.14
C LYS A 94 -15.40 -11.62 0.98
N TYR A 95 -16.44 -12.36 1.28
CA TYR A 95 -17.26 -13.06 0.29
C TYR A 95 -18.45 -12.20 -0.10
N SER A 96 -18.71 -12.10 -1.40
CA SER A 96 -19.89 -11.42 -1.94
C SER A 96 -20.29 -12.07 -3.26
N LYS A 97 -21.54 -12.54 -3.36
CA LYS A 97 -22.12 -13.16 -4.56
C LYS A 97 -21.19 -14.21 -5.21
N SER A 98 -20.72 -15.18 -4.43
CA SER A 98 -19.80 -16.24 -4.87
C SER A 98 -18.41 -15.78 -5.34
N ASN A 99 -18.10 -14.49 -5.26
CA ASN A 99 -16.76 -13.94 -5.42
C ASN A 99 -16.14 -13.65 -4.05
N TYR A 100 -14.81 -13.61 -3.99
CA TYR A 100 -14.08 -13.18 -2.82
C TYR A 100 -13.15 -12.02 -3.16
N ASN A 101 -13.04 -11.07 -2.23
CA ASN A 101 -12.04 -10.00 -2.27
C ASN A 101 -11.23 -10.06 -0.98
N ILE A 102 -9.91 -9.97 -1.11
CA ILE A 102 -9.02 -9.85 0.05
C ILE A 102 -8.88 -8.37 0.36
N GLU A 103 -9.31 -7.93 1.54
CA GLU A 103 -9.05 -6.59 2.06
C GLU A 103 -7.88 -6.61 3.03
N TYR A 104 -7.14 -5.51 3.07
CA TYR A 104 -6.03 -5.30 3.99
C TYR A 104 -6.36 -4.13 4.91
N ILE A 105 -6.24 -4.35 6.22
CA ILE A 105 -6.54 -3.36 7.25
C ILE A 105 -5.22 -2.94 7.88
N PHE A 106 -4.84 -1.68 7.69
CA PHE A 106 -3.62 -1.09 8.25
C PHE A 106 -3.98 -0.24 9.46
N LYS A 107 -3.42 -0.53 10.63
CA LYS A 107 -3.65 0.22 11.87
C LYS A 107 -2.53 1.25 12.06
N ILE A 108 -2.82 2.52 11.76
CA ILE A 108 -1.84 3.61 11.83
C ILE A 108 -2.23 4.53 12.97
N VAL A 109 -1.47 4.50 14.05
CA VAL A 109 -1.63 5.40 15.21
C VAL A 109 -0.67 6.57 15.01
N LEU A 110 -1.20 7.79 15.06
CA LEU A 110 -0.42 9.04 15.01
C LEU A 110 0.27 9.30 16.35
#